data_AF-A0A1W9HXA9-F1
#
_entry.id   AF-A0A1W9HXA9-F1
#
_cell.length_a   1.000
_cell.length_b   1.000
_cell.length_c   1.000
_cell.angle_alpha   90.00
_cell.angle_beta   90.00
_cell.angle_gamma   90.00
#
_symmetry.space_group_name_H-M   'P 1'
#
loop_
_entity.id
_entity.type
_entity.pdbx_description
1 polymer ?
#
loop_
_entity_poly.entity_id
_entity_poly.type
_entity_poly.pdbx_seq_one_letter_code
_entity_poly.pdbx_strand_id
1 'polypeptide(L)'
;MRWVLRVCVLCVVFAAGRAHADWPGLAGVPPLSIVIHTPNDRQAGDHVLPRAQIHGPEGLSDLPTVNRRAYRKYGKTTVRFPRPAYHGQRLDWCSSPGIECGPSTAQHFCEAAGFARVIEVVQERDVGLYAETRQIASGLSCTGRGCHGFMRITCTKS
;
A
#
# COMPACT_ATOMS: atom_id res chain seq x y z
N MET A 1 -31.20 53.73 4.55
CA MET A 1 -30.08 54.22 3.72
C MET A 1 -29.59 53.01 2.90
N ARG A 2 -30.14 52.61 1.74
CA ARG A 2 -30.37 53.25 0.43
C ARG A 2 -29.08 53.84 -0.17
N TRP A 3 -28.39 53.07 -1.02
CA TRP A 3 -27.60 53.50 -2.19
C TRP A 3 -27.55 52.32 -3.20
N VAL A 4 -28.57 52.18 -4.06
CA VAL A 4 -28.62 52.53 -5.52
C VAL A 4 -27.62 51.73 -6.38
N LEU A 5 -28.04 50.60 -6.98
CA LEU A 5 -28.48 50.46 -8.39
C LEU A 5 -27.48 50.98 -9.45
N ARG A 6 -27.02 50.08 -10.32
CA ARG A 6 -26.87 50.35 -11.76
C ARG A 6 -26.79 49.05 -12.57
N VAL A 7 -27.95 48.69 -13.11
CA VAL A 7 -28.12 47.85 -14.30
C VAL A 7 -27.72 48.70 -15.51
N CYS A 8 -26.94 48.15 -16.43
CA CYS A 8 -26.87 48.69 -17.80
C CYS A 8 -26.82 47.52 -18.79
N VAL A 9 -27.88 47.45 -19.58
CA VAL A 9 -28.19 46.50 -20.64
C VAL A 9 -27.79 47.12 -21.97
N LEU A 10 -27.10 46.38 -22.82
CA LEU A 10 -27.00 46.52 -24.29
C LEU A 10 -26.28 45.24 -24.77
N CYS A 11 -26.92 44.18 -25.26
CA CYS A 11 -27.77 44.00 -26.45
C CYS A 11 -27.14 44.54 -27.74
N VAL A 12 -26.90 43.60 -28.68
CA VAL A 12 -26.82 43.66 -30.17
C VAL A 12 -25.71 42.71 -30.63
N VAL A 13 -25.80 41.80 -31.61
CA VAL A 13 -26.86 41.03 -32.31
C VAL A 13 -26.10 40.19 -33.35
N PHE A 14 -26.51 38.92 -33.53
CA PHE A 14 -26.43 38.10 -34.75
C PHE A 14 -25.10 37.83 -35.48
N ALA A 15 -24.77 36.54 -35.63
CA ALA A 15 -24.91 35.79 -36.90
C ALA A 15 -24.32 34.37 -36.69
N ALA A 16 -25.17 33.33 -36.60
CA ALA A 16 -25.48 32.42 -37.71
C ALA A 16 -24.36 31.41 -38.02
N GLY A 17 -24.53 30.19 -37.49
CA GLY A 17 -23.77 29.00 -37.88
C GLY A 17 -24.61 27.75 -37.64
N ARG A 18 -25.38 27.35 -38.66
CA ARG A 18 -26.18 26.13 -38.71
C ARG A 18 -25.26 24.92 -38.88
N ALA A 19 -25.55 23.81 -38.22
CA ALA A 19 -25.94 22.54 -38.86
C ALA A 19 -25.68 21.30 -37.98
N HIS A 20 -26.79 20.70 -37.55
CA HIS A 20 -27.09 19.27 -37.56
C HIS A 20 -26.04 18.28 -37.02
N ALA A 21 -26.20 17.91 -35.74
CA ALA A 21 -25.83 16.59 -35.26
C ALA A 21 -27.09 15.73 -35.13
N ASP A 22 -27.01 14.58 -35.78
CA ASP A 22 -28.01 13.53 -35.97
C ASP A 22 -28.57 12.99 -34.64
N TRP A 23 -29.88 12.80 -34.58
CA TRP A 23 -30.60 12.20 -33.46
C TRP A 23 -31.08 10.81 -33.85
N PRO A 24 -30.73 9.77 -33.09
CA PRO A 24 -31.61 8.63 -32.98
C PRO A 24 -31.90 8.29 -31.51
N GLY A 25 -33.19 8.01 -31.24
CA GLY A 25 -33.56 7.12 -30.13
C GLY A 25 -34.17 7.80 -28.90
N LEU A 26 -35.41 8.27 -29.03
CA LEU A 26 -36.33 8.32 -27.88
C LEU A 26 -36.98 6.95 -27.72
N ALA A 27 -36.66 6.23 -26.65
CA ALA A 27 -37.53 5.19 -26.11
C ALA A 27 -37.29 5.00 -24.60
N GLY A 28 -38.25 5.46 -23.80
CA GLY A 28 -38.63 4.83 -22.54
C GLY A 28 -37.77 5.08 -21.30
N VAL A 29 -37.89 6.26 -20.71
CA VAL A 29 -37.50 6.46 -19.29
C VAL A 29 -38.74 6.21 -18.42
N PRO A 30 -38.76 5.19 -17.54
CA PRO A 30 -39.84 5.04 -16.57
C PRO A 30 -39.80 6.18 -15.53
N PRO A 31 -40.94 6.59 -14.95
CA PRO A 31 -40.99 7.70 -14.00
C PRO A 31 -40.09 7.41 -12.80
N LEU A 32 -39.17 8.33 -12.54
CA LEU A 32 -38.33 8.34 -11.35
C LEU A 32 -39.23 8.49 -10.12
N SER A 33 -39.46 7.39 -9.42
CA SER A 33 -39.91 7.43 -8.04
C SER A 33 -38.79 8.08 -7.21
N ILE A 34 -38.99 9.33 -6.83
CA ILE A 34 -38.11 10.06 -5.92
C ILE A 34 -38.23 9.39 -4.55
N VAL A 35 -37.27 8.53 -4.22
CA VAL A 35 -37.09 8.03 -2.85
C VAL A 35 -36.33 9.11 -2.08
N ILE A 36 -37.07 9.92 -1.32
CA ILE A 36 -36.52 10.90 -0.39
C ILE A 36 -35.85 10.11 0.74
N HIS A 37 -34.52 10.01 0.71
CA HIS A 37 -33.75 9.50 1.83
C HIS A 37 -33.61 10.62 2.87
N THR A 38 -34.12 10.39 4.07
CA THR A 38 -33.87 11.24 5.23
C THR A 38 -32.38 11.13 5.62
N PRO A 39 -31.69 12.25 5.95
CA PRO A 39 -30.34 12.17 6.49
C PRO A 39 -30.44 11.65 7.93
N ASN A 40 -30.19 10.36 8.11
CA ASN A 40 -30.09 9.76 9.44
C ASN A 40 -28.69 9.99 10.00
N ASP A 41 -28.67 10.40 11.26
CA ASP A 41 -27.51 10.73 12.06
C ASP A 41 -26.47 9.62 12.18
N ARG A 42 -25.21 10.05 12.26
CA ARG A 42 -24.10 9.45 13.02
C ARG A 42 -23.82 7.95 12.84
N GLN A 43 -22.84 7.66 11.98
CA GLN A 43 -21.78 6.73 12.36
C GLN A 43 -20.42 7.36 12.08
N ALA A 44 -19.77 7.83 13.14
CA ALA A 44 -18.32 7.80 13.24
C ALA A 44 -17.93 6.31 13.29
N GLY A 45 -17.77 5.72 12.11
CA GLY A 45 -17.13 4.43 11.95
C GLY A 45 -15.64 4.68 11.82
N ASP A 46 -14.92 4.54 12.94
CA ASP A 46 -13.48 4.36 12.92
C ASP A 46 -13.19 3.10 12.09
N HIS A 47 -12.94 3.28 10.79
CA HIS A 47 -12.29 2.26 9.98
C HIS A 47 -10.84 2.16 10.45
N VAL A 48 -10.67 1.49 11.58
CA VAL A 48 -9.44 0.78 11.90
C VAL A 48 -9.28 -0.23 10.76
N LEU A 49 -8.42 0.12 9.80
CA LEU A 49 -7.80 -0.85 8.90
C LEU A 49 -7.46 -2.09 9.73
N PRO A 50 -7.83 -3.31 9.31
CA PRO A 50 -7.41 -4.50 10.00
C PRO A 50 -5.88 -4.47 9.99
N ARG A 51 -5.32 -4.15 11.15
CA ARG A 51 -3.91 -4.26 11.45
C ARG A 51 -3.56 -5.68 11.05
N ALA A 52 -2.75 -5.82 9.99
CA ALA A 52 -2.27 -7.11 9.55
C ALA A 52 -1.83 -7.86 10.80
N GLN A 53 -2.57 -8.92 11.15
CA GLN A 53 -2.24 -9.77 12.28
C GLN A 53 -1.04 -10.59 11.82
N ILE A 54 0.12 -9.96 11.89
CA ILE A 54 1.38 -10.67 12.03
C ILE A 54 1.28 -11.25 13.42
N HIS A 55 0.78 -12.49 13.50
CA HIS A 55 0.98 -13.32 14.68
C HIS A 55 2.47 -13.21 15.00
N GLY A 56 2.77 -12.54 16.10
CA GLY A 56 4.14 -12.38 16.57
C GLY A 56 4.76 -13.77 16.69
N PRO A 57 6.08 -13.89 16.52
CA PRO A 57 6.72 -15.18 16.67
C PRO A 57 6.46 -15.69 18.09
N GLU A 58 5.61 -16.71 18.22
CA GLU A 58 5.41 -17.52 19.41
C GLU A 58 6.66 -18.38 19.69
N GLY A 59 7.82 -17.73 19.75
CA GLY A 59 9.12 -18.34 19.99
C GLY A 59 9.92 -17.55 21.03
N LEU A 60 9.24 -16.87 21.97
CA LEU A 60 9.89 -16.10 23.03
C LEU A 60 10.17 -16.95 24.30
N SER A 61 9.81 -18.23 24.32
CA SER A 61 10.07 -19.12 25.46
C SER A 61 11.47 -19.74 25.46
N ASP A 62 12.22 -19.70 24.36
CA ASP A 62 13.53 -20.38 24.25
C ASP A 62 14.74 -19.43 24.35
N LEU A 63 14.57 -18.22 24.91
CA LEU A 63 15.72 -17.39 25.23
C LEU A 63 16.26 -17.73 26.63
N PRO A 64 17.58 -17.91 26.80
CA PRO A 64 18.19 -18.13 28.10
C PRO A 64 18.00 -16.86 28.92
N THR A 65 17.18 -16.96 29.99
CA THR A 65 16.94 -16.01 31.07
C THR A 65 17.44 -14.58 30.81
N VAL A 66 16.84 -13.88 29.84
CA VAL A 66 17.31 -12.54 29.47
C VAL A 66 16.97 -11.56 30.60
N ASN A 67 18.01 -10.98 31.19
CA ASN A 67 17.89 -9.88 32.14
C ASN A 67 17.20 -8.69 31.46
N ARG A 68 15.90 -8.52 31.72
CA ARG A 68 15.07 -7.44 31.15
C ARG A 68 15.59 -6.03 31.44
N ARG A 69 16.34 -5.82 32.52
CA ARG A 69 16.99 -4.52 32.81
C ARG A 69 18.22 -4.29 31.93
N ALA A 70 19.00 -5.33 31.67
CA ALA A 70 20.10 -5.28 30.73
C ALA A 70 19.59 -5.02 29.31
N TYR A 71 18.54 -5.68 28.83
CA TYR A 71 18.00 -5.42 27.48
C TYR A 71 17.43 -3.99 27.30
N ARG A 72 16.82 -3.41 28.35
CA ARG A 72 16.40 -1.99 28.31
C ARG A 72 17.57 -1.00 28.37
N LYS A 73 18.68 -1.38 29.01
CA LYS A 73 19.90 -0.57 29.11
C LYS A 73 20.83 -0.72 27.90
N TYR A 74 20.85 -1.90 27.28
CA TYR A 74 21.74 -2.29 26.19
C TYR A 74 21.00 -2.49 24.85
N GLY A 75 19.68 -2.25 24.82
CA GLY A 75 18.81 -2.14 23.65
C GLY A 75 19.19 -3.04 22.48
N LYS A 76 18.67 -4.27 22.38
CA LYS A 76 18.76 -4.94 21.09
C LYS A 76 17.72 -4.32 20.16
N THR A 77 18.14 -3.24 19.53
CA THR A 77 17.45 -2.52 18.46
C THR A 77 17.23 -3.39 17.22
N THR A 78 17.81 -4.60 17.21
CA THR A 78 17.91 -5.47 16.04
C THR A 78 16.93 -6.64 16.05
N VAL A 79 16.23 -6.86 14.93
CA VAL A 79 15.31 -7.97 14.68
C VAL A 79 15.75 -8.76 13.45
N ARG A 80 15.65 -10.09 13.54
CA ARG A 80 16.01 -11.03 12.47
C ARG A 80 14.74 -11.63 11.87
N PHE A 81 14.60 -11.50 10.56
CA PHE A 81 13.48 -12.03 9.77
C PHE A 81 13.96 -13.25 8.98
N PRO A 82 13.69 -14.48 9.45
CA PRO A 82 13.98 -15.69 8.69
C PRO A 82 12.95 -15.84 7.56
N ARG A 83 13.42 -16.17 6.35
CA ARG A 83 12.62 -16.38 5.15
C ARG A 83 11.49 -15.33 5.01
N PRO A 84 11.83 -14.02 4.99
CA PRO A 84 10.85 -12.95 5.06
C PRO A 84 9.84 -13.06 3.91
N ALA A 85 8.61 -12.66 4.23
CA ALA A 85 7.50 -12.60 3.30
C ALA A 85 6.96 -11.17 3.21
N TYR A 86 6.44 -10.82 2.04
CA TYR A 86 5.79 -9.54 1.76
C TYR A 86 4.44 -9.82 1.10
N HIS A 87 3.36 -9.29 1.68
CA HIS A 87 1.97 -9.61 1.30
C HIS A 87 1.68 -11.12 1.18
N GLY A 88 2.19 -11.91 2.13
CA GLY A 88 1.94 -13.35 2.21
C GLY A 88 2.79 -14.22 1.27
N GLN A 89 3.62 -13.63 0.40
CA GLN A 89 4.51 -14.36 -0.52
C GLN A 89 5.97 -14.17 -0.12
N ARG A 90 6.86 -15.09 -0.53
CA ARG A 90 8.31 -14.96 -0.23
C ARG A 90 8.82 -13.64 -0.81
N LEU A 91 9.57 -12.85 -0.04
CA LEU A 91 10.15 -11.62 -0.58
C LEU A 91 11.18 -11.96 -1.67
N ASP A 92 11.00 -11.38 -2.86
CA ASP A 92 11.94 -11.52 -3.98
C ASP A 92 13.25 -10.80 -3.67
N TRP A 93 14.36 -11.33 -4.18
CA TRP A 93 15.68 -10.75 -4.02
C TRP A 93 15.79 -9.35 -4.65
N CYS A 94 14.98 -9.03 -5.65
CA CYS A 94 14.97 -7.73 -6.30
C CYS A 94 13.70 -6.93 -5.96
N SER A 95 13.82 -5.60 -5.91
CA SER A 95 12.67 -4.72 -5.65
C SER A 95 11.74 -4.61 -6.85
N SER A 96 12.30 -4.77 -8.05
CA SER A 96 11.66 -4.79 -9.36
C SER A 96 12.41 -5.78 -10.27
N PRO A 97 11.91 -6.15 -11.48
CA PRO A 97 12.55 -7.20 -12.29
C PRO A 97 14.00 -6.85 -12.64
N GLY A 98 14.96 -7.54 -12.00
CA GLY A 98 16.39 -7.34 -12.21
C GLY A 98 16.96 -6.02 -11.69
N ILE A 99 16.19 -5.25 -10.91
CA ILE A 99 16.56 -3.90 -10.47
C ILE A 99 16.55 -3.83 -8.94
N GLU A 100 17.53 -3.11 -8.39
CA GLU A 100 17.68 -2.84 -6.95
C GLU A 100 17.64 -4.12 -6.12
N CYS A 101 18.57 -5.04 -6.37
CA CYS A 101 18.57 -6.36 -5.74
C CYS A 101 19.42 -6.45 -4.46
N GLY A 102 19.03 -7.34 -3.56
CA GLY A 102 19.78 -7.71 -2.37
C GLY A 102 19.66 -6.68 -1.26
N PRO A 103 20.77 -6.07 -0.79
CA PRO A 103 20.74 -5.15 0.34
C PRO A 103 19.77 -3.97 0.19
N SER A 104 19.58 -3.43 -1.02
CA SER A 104 18.61 -2.35 -1.27
C SER A 104 17.16 -2.83 -1.05
N THR A 105 16.78 -3.98 -1.62
CA THR A 105 15.45 -4.56 -1.36
C THR A 105 15.25 -4.88 0.11
N ALA A 106 16.30 -5.39 0.77
CA ALA A 106 16.25 -5.68 2.20
C ALA A 106 16.10 -4.42 3.05
N GLN A 107 16.70 -3.30 2.64
CA GLN A 107 16.50 -2.00 3.25
C GLN A 107 15.04 -1.54 3.12
N HIS A 108 14.45 -1.60 1.92
CA HIS A 108 13.03 -1.28 1.73
C HIS A 108 12.11 -2.17 2.57
N PHE A 109 12.45 -3.46 2.70
CA PHE A 109 11.75 -4.36 3.58
C PHE A 109 11.85 -3.94 5.05
N CYS A 110 13.05 -3.57 5.53
CA CYS A 110 13.24 -3.08 6.90
C CYS A 110 12.44 -1.79 7.15
N GLU A 111 12.46 -0.84 6.21
CA GLU A 111 11.70 0.41 6.29
C GLU A 111 10.18 0.14 6.33
N ALA A 112 9.67 -0.71 5.44
CA ALA A 112 8.27 -1.13 5.43
C ALA A 112 7.87 -1.86 6.72
N ALA A 113 8.81 -2.56 7.37
CA ALA A 113 8.63 -3.21 8.66
C ALA A 113 8.80 -2.27 9.87
N GLY A 114 9.08 -0.97 9.65
CA GLY A 114 9.23 0.03 10.71
C GLY A 114 10.60 0.08 11.39
N PHE A 115 11.64 -0.37 10.70
CA PHE A 115 13.04 -0.29 11.14
C PHE A 115 13.80 0.80 10.38
N ALA A 116 14.88 1.30 10.97
CA ALA A 116 15.67 2.36 10.36
C ALA A 116 16.57 1.84 9.25
N ARG A 117 17.16 0.64 9.42
CA ARG A 117 18.08 0.08 8.42
C ARG A 117 18.26 -1.42 8.50
N VAL A 118 18.71 -1.98 7.38
CA VAL A 118 19.26 -3.34 7.30
C VAL A 118 20.69 -3.36 7.83
N ILE A 119 21.06 -4.46 8.49
CA ILE A 119 22.44 -4.71 8.95
C ILE A 119 22.99 -6.07 8.51
N GLU A 120 22.12 -6.95 8.00
CA GLU A 120 22.56 -8.26 7.51
C GLU A 120 21.57 -8.82 6.51
N VAL A 121 22.09 -9.48 5.49
CA VAL A 121 21.31 -10.03 4.37
C VAL A 121 21.90 -11.37 3.99
N VAL A 122 21.05 -12.39 3.85
CA VAL A 122 21.44 -13.70 3.32
C VAL A 122 20.45 -14.10 2.23
N GLN A 123 20.99 -14.36 1.04
CA GLN A 123 20.23 -14.82 -0.10
C GLN A 123 19.85 -16.30 0.04
N GLU A 124 18.66 -16.63 -0.45
CA GLU A 124 18.26 -18.00 -0.78
C GLU A 124 18.07 -18.09 -2.30
N ARG A 125 18.82 -18.98 -2.95
CA ARG A 125 18.76 -19.13 -4.41
C ARG A 125 17.55 -19.96 -4.81
N ASP A 126 17.06 -19.64 -6.01
CA ASP A 126 16.02 -20.37 -6.73
C ASP A 126 14.76 -20.71 -5.91
N VAL A 127 14.35 -19.79 -5.02
CA VAL A 127 13.12 -19.90 -4.22
C VAL A 127 11.91 -20.10 -5.13
N GLY A 128 11.89 -19.41 -6.27
CA GLY A 128 10.82 -19.52 -7.27
C GLY A 128 10.60 -20.93 -7.84
N LEU A 129 11.52 -21.88 -7.64
CA LEU A 129 11.32 -23.28 -8.02
C LEU A 129 10.30 -24.01 -7.13
N TYR A 130 10.09 -23.53 -5.90
CA TYR A 130 9.21 -24.20 -4.93
C TYR A 130 8.26 -23.24 -4.19
N ALA A 131 8.45 -21.93 -4.30
CA ALA A 131 7.56 -20.91 -3.76
C ALA A 131 7.65 -19.63 -4.60
N GLU A 132 6.51 -19.09 -5.02
CA GLU A 132 6.43 -17.80 -5.69
C GLU A 132 7.02 -16.68 -4.82
N THR A 133 7.90 -15.87 -5.41
CA THR A 133 8.45 -14.67 -4.77
C THR A 133 7.72 -13.41 -5.24
N ARG A 134 7.67 -12.38 -4.40
CA ARG A 134 7.03 -11.10 -4.69
C ARG A 134 8.01 -9.94 -4.50
N GLN A 135 8.08 -9.09 -5.51
CA GLN A 135 8.92 -7.89 -5.54
C GLN A 135 8.26 -6.75 -4.76
N ILE A 136 9.03 -6.07 -3.90
CA ILE A 136 8.46 -5.09 -2.95
C ILE A 136 8.02 -3.78 -3.60
N ALA A 137 8.70 -3.31 -4.65
CA ALA A 137 8.39 -2.04 -5.30
C ALA A 137 7.42 -2.22 -6.47
N SER A 138 7.67 -3.18 -7.36
CA SER A 138 6.79 -3.44 -8.51
C SER A 138 5.51 -4.20 -8.13
N GLY A 139 5.52 -4.95 -7.03
CA GLY A 139 4.44 -5.87 -6.65
C GLY A 139 4.35 -7.11 -7.54
N LEU A 140 5.23 -7.27 -8.53
CA LEU A 140 5.24 -8.39 -9.45
C LEU A 140 5.72 -9.67 -8.78
N SER A 141 5.19 -10.78 -9.28
CA SER A 141 5.58 -12.12 -8.86
C SER A 141 6.68 -12.69 -9.75
N CYS A 142 7.53 -13.55 -9.18
CA CYS A 142 8.55 -14.31 -9.90
C CYS A 142 8.46 -15.79 -9.53
N THR A 143 8.49 -16.64 -10.55
CA THR A 143 8.48 -18.11 -10.42
C THR A 143 9.55 -18.72 -11.33
N GLY A 144 10.12 -19.84 -10.90
CA GLY A 144 11.15 -20.58 -11.63
C GLY A 144 12.57 -20.30 -11.17
N ARG A 145 13.53 -20.79 -11.97
CA ARG A 145 14.97 -20.59 -11.75
C ARG A 145 15.33 -19.11 -11.90
N GLY A 146 16.25 -18.62 -11.09
CA GLY A 146 16.66 -17.21 -11.10
C GLY A 146 15.78 -16.29 -10.24
N CYS A 147 14.58 -16.75 -9.86
CA CYS A 147 13.76 -16.08 -8.85
C CYS A 147 14.31 -16.43 -7.46
N HIS A 148 15.16 -15.55 -6.95
CA HIS A 148 15.80 -15.70 -5.65
C HIS A 148 14.95 -15.02 -4.57
N GLY A 149 15.16 -15.42 -3.32
CA GLY A 149 14.58 -14.73 -2.18
C GLY A 149 15.62 -14.47 -1.13
N PHE A 150 15.14 -14.06 0.04
CA PHE A 150 15.99 -13.94 1.22
C PHE A 150 15.84 -15.19 2.08
N MET A 151 16.96 -15.85 2.40
CA MET A 151 17.00 -16.78 3.53
C MET A 151 16.77 -16.00 4.81
N ARG A 152 17.28 -14.77 4.86
CA ARG A 152 17.21 -13.92 6.04
C ARG A 152 17.53 -12.46 5.78
N ILE A 153 16.84 -11.60 6.51
CA ILE A 153 17.17 -10.17 6.69
C ILE A 153 17.31 -9.87 8.18
N THR A 154 18.28 -9.05 8.57
CA THR A 154 18.38 -8.51 9.93
C THR A 154 18.25 -7.00 9.86
N CYS A 155 17.24 -6.44 10.52
CA CYS A 155 16.95 -5.01 10.60
C CYS A 155 17.30 -4.45 11.98
N THR A 156 17.53 -3.15 12.09
CA THR A 156 17.75 -2.47 13.37
C THR A 156 17.02 -1.13 13.46
N LYS A 157 16.60 -0.78 14.67
CA LYS A 157 16.03 0.52 15.03
C LYS A 157 17.16 1.54 15.25
N SER A 158 16.85 2.80 14.94
CA SER A 158 17.69 3.97 15.23
C SER A 158 17.84 4.20 16.71
#